data_AF-A0A329CNS4-F1
#
_entry.id   AF-A0A329CNS4-F1
#
_cell.length_a   1.000
_cell.length_b   1.000
_cell.length_c   1.000
_cell.angle_alpha   90.00
_cell.angle_beta   90.00
_cell.angle_gamma   90.00
#
_symmetry.space_group_name_H-M   'P 1'
#
loop_
_entity.id
_entity.type
_entity.pdbx_description
1 polymer ?
#
loop_
_entity_poly.entity_id
_entity_poly.type
_entity_poly.pdbx_seq_one_letter_code
_entity_poly.pdbx_strand_id
1 'polypeptide(L)'
;MRHIPARPEQTSLPNTLTERFPLFAFAGRNAAELWLIGAPLSMADFRDLRFRNLVAGDNSFAGDAARREAFNDAFARQIAVSIARQSRSEVARHG
;
A
#
# COMPACT_ATOMS: atom_id res chain seq x y z
N MET A 1 -19.52 6.40 -20.32
CA MET A 1 -18.50 5.85 -19.39
C MET A 1 -19.19 4.91 -18.42
N ARG A 2 -18.78 3.64 -18.32
CA ARG A 2 -19.37 2.69 -17.37
C ARG A 2 -18.72 2.90 -16.00
N HIS A 3 -19.52 3.28 -15.01
CA HIS A 3 -19.11 3.37 -13.62
C HIS A 3 -18.94 1.94 -13.08
N ILE A 4 -17.70 1.50 -12.86
CA ILE A 4 -17.42 0.22 -12.19
C ILE A 4 -17.34 0.54 -10.70
N PRO A 5 -18.36 0.19 -9.89
CA PRO A 5 -18.27 0.39 -8.45
C PRO A 5 -17.11 -0.45 -7.89
N ALA A 6 -16.44 0.09 -6.87
CA ALA A 6 -15.51 -0.69 -6.07
C ALA A 6 -16.23 -1.95 -5.55
N ARG A 7 -15.51 -3.07 -5.55
CA ARG A 7 -16.06 -4.37 -5.11
C ARG A 7 -16.47 -4.26 -3.63
N PRO A 8 -17.57 -4.90 -3.18
CA PRO A 8 -18.06 -4.78 -1.80
C PRO A 8 -17.02 -5.15 -0.74
N GLU A 9 -16.08 -6.06 -1.05
CA GLU A 9 -14.94 -6.39 -0.19
C GLU A 9 -13.89 -5.26 -0.04
N GLN A 10 -13.99 -4.17 -0.82
CA GLN A 10 -13.20 -2.95 -0.66
C GLN A 10 -13.90 -1.93 0.25
N THR A 11 -14.68 -2.38 1.23
CA THR A 11 -15.13 -1.52 2.31
C THR A 11 -13.90 -0.88 2.93
N SER A 12 -13.80 0.44 2.79
CA SER A 12 -12.85 1.28 3.52
C SER A 12 -13.10 1.05 5.01
N LEU A 13 -12.48 0.02 5.58
CA LEU A 13 -12.44 -0.17 7.01
C LEU A 13 -11.83 1.12 7.58
N PRO A 14 -12.40 1.68 8.65
CA PRO A 14 -11.77 2.80 9.32
C PRO A 14 -10.34 2.39 9.62
N ASN A 15 -9.45 3.31 9.33
CA ASN A 15 -8.02 3.10 9.12
C ASN A 15 -7.25 2.86 10.43
N THR A 16 -7.92 2.21 11.38
CA THR A 16 -7.57 2.07 12.80
C THR A 16 -6.21 1.45 12.99
N LEU A 17 -5.81 0.51 12.13
CA LEU A 17 -4.50 -0.14 12.23
C LEU A 17 -3.37 0.77 11.76
N THR A 18 -3.53 1.52 10.68
CA THR A 18 -2.50 2.49 10.28
C THR A 18 -2.38 3.66 11.26
N GLU A 19 -3.48 4.04 11.92
CA GLU A 19 -3.46 5.05 13.00
C GLU A 19 -2.80 4.48 14.27
N ARG A 20 -3.05 3.21 14.59
CA ARG A 20 -2.47 2.50 15.73
C ARG A 20 -0.98 2.17 15.53
N PHE A 21 -0.55 1.95 14.29
CA PHE A 21 0.82 1.58 13.93
C PHE A 21 1.41 2.56 12.89
N PRO A 22 1.62 3.84 13.26
CA PRO A 22 1.98 4.90 12.31
C PRO A 22 3.34 4.66 11.63
N LEU A 23 4.30 4.03 12.32
CA LEU A 23 5.60 3.69 11.75
C LEU A 23 5.48 2.65 10.61
N PHE A 24 4.65 1.64 10.80
CA PHE A 24 4.43 0.60 9.79
C PHE A 24 3.65 1.15 8.60
N ALA A 25 2.65 1.99 8.85
CA ALA A 25 1.93 2.69 7.80
C ALA A 25 2.85 3.61 6.97
N PHE A 26 3.71 4.38 7.65
CA PHE A 26 4.68 5.25 6.98
C PHE A 26 5.66 4.46 6.11
N ALA A 27 6.19 3.35 6.63
CA ALA A 27 7.09 2.47 5.90
C ALA A 27 6.39 1.82 4.70
N GLY A 28 5.13 1.40 4.84
CA GLY A 28 4.33 0.84 3.75
C GLY A 28 4.12 1.85 2.61
N ARG A 29 3.78 3.09 2.94
CA ARG A 29 3.67 4.18 1.96
C ARG A 29 4.99 4.44 1.22
N ASN A 30 6.10 4.55 1.94
CA ASN A 30 7.43 4.75 1.35
C ASN A 30 7.82 3.60 0.42
N ALA A 31 7.56 2.36 0.83
CA ALA A 31 7.82 1.20 0.00
C ALA A 31 7.00 1.26 -1.31
N ALA A 32 5.73 1.65 -1.25
CA ALA A 32 4.92 1.80 -2.46
C ALA A 32 5.46 2.92 -3.38
N GLU A 33 5.90 4.05 -2.83
CA GLU A 33 6.53 5.13 -3.60
C GLU A 33 7.80 4.63 -4.32
N LEU A 34 8.67 3.90 -3.62
CA LEU A 34 9.88 3.31 -4.23
C LEU A 34 9.54 2.31 -5.33
N TRP A 35 8.49 1.50 -5.16
CA TRP A 35 8.07 0.56 -6.18
C TRP A 35 7.52 1.27 -7.42
N LEU A 36 6.74 2.35 -7.25
CA LEU A 36 6.22 3.16 -8.36
C LEU A 36 7.31 3.85 -9.19
N ILE A 37 8.51 4.07 -8.62
CA ILE A 37 9.64 4.68 -9.34
C ILE A 37 10.29 3.71 -10.33
N GLY A 38 10.40 2.41 -10.00
CA GLY A 38 11.22 1.50 -10.81
C GLY A 38 10.87 0.01 -10.80
N ALA A 39 9.83 -0.40 -10.06
CA ALA A 39 9.26 -1.76 -10.02
C ALA A 39 10.27 -2.92 -10.24
N PRO A 40 11.34 -3.06 -9.42
CA PRO A 40 12.42 -4.01 -9.67
C PRO A 40 12.02 -5.48 -9.42
N LEU A 41 10.90 -5.71 -8.76
CA LEU A 41 10.30 -7.02 -8.46
C LEU A 41 8.79 -6.92 -8.69
N SER A 42 8.11 -8.07 -8.65
CA SER A 42 6.65 -8.08 -8.52
C SER A 42 6.23 -7.25 -7.30
N MET A 43 5.05 -6.64 -7.38
CA MET A 43 4.54 -5.78 -6.31
C MET A 43 4.47 -6.52 -4.97
N ALA A 44 4.03 -7.78 -4.98
CA ALA A 44 3.91 -8.61 -3.79
C ALA A 44 5.28 -8.95 -3.19
N ASP A 45 6.23 -9.38 -4.03
CA ASP A 45 7.57 -9.74 -3.57
C ASP A 45 8.32 -8.53 -3.02
N PHE A 46 8.18 -7.36 -3.67
CA PHE A 46 8.78 -6.13 -3.19
C PHE A 46 8.21 -5.71 -1.83
N ARG A 47 6.88 -5.73 -1.68
CA ARG A 47 6.19 -5.40 -0.43
C ARG A 47 6.65 -6.31 0.70
N ASP A 48 6.67 -7.62 0.45
CA ASP A 48 7.02 -8.62 1.46
C ASP A 48 8.51 -8.55 1.84
N LEU A 49 9.41 -8.31 0.88
CA LEU A 49 10.83 -8.05 1.15
C LEU A 49 11.04 -6.80 2.00
N ARG A 50 10.35 -5.70 1.68
CA ARG A 50 10.47 -4.44 2.44
C ARG A 50 9.95 -4.60 3.87
N PHE A 51 8.84 -5.30 4.06
CA PHE A 51 8.33 -5.60 5.40
C PHE A 51 9.34 -6.45 6.19
N ARG A 52 9.88 -7.52 5.57
CA ARG A 52 10.91 -8.36 6.21
C ARG A 52 12.13 -7.55 6.64
N ASN A 53 12.60 -6.63 5.79
CA ASN A 53 13.73 -5.76 6.11
C ASN A 53 13.41 -4.75 7.21
N LEU A 54 12.17 -4.24 7.27
CA LEU A 54 11.72 -3.31 8.31
C LEU A 54 11.78 -3.94 9.71
N VAL A 55 11.41 -5.22 9.82
CA VAL A 55 11.40 -5.96 11.10
C VAL A 55 12.68 -6.76 11.33
N ALA A 56 13.62 -6.73 10.39
CA ALA A 56 14.88 -7.44 10.54
C ALA A 56 15.67 -6.89 11.72
N GLY A 57 16.11 -7.78 12.62
CA GLY A 57 16.86 -7.40 13.82
C GLY A 57 16.00 -7.26 15.08
N ASP A 58 14.67 -7.35 14.99
CA ASP A 58 13.79 -7.36 16.16
C ASP A 58 12.83 -8.55 16.13
N ASN A 59 13.19 -9.58 16.90
CA ASN A 59 12.41 -10.81 17.04
C ASN A 59 11.07 -10.59 17.78
N SER A 60 10.88 -9.43 18.43
CA SER A 60 9.62 -9.09 19.12
C SER A 60 8.48 -8.79 18.14
N PHE A 61 8.79 -8.57 16.86
CA PHE A 61 7.82 -8.34 15.79
C PHE A 61 7.54 -9.58 14.93
N ALA A 62 8.23 -10.70 15.17
CA ALA A 62 7.99 -11.94 14.45
C ALA A 62 6.57 -12.44 14.73
N GLY A 63 5.70 -12.40 13.72
CA GLY A 63 4.31 -12.86 13.83
C GLY A 63 3.27 -11.79 14.19
N ASP A 64 3.65 -10.50 14.27
CA ASP A 64 2.66 -9.44 14.48
C ASP A 64 1.86 -9.13 13.21
N ALA A 65 0.74 -9.84 13.07
CA ALA A 65 -0.17 -9.72 11.93
C ALA A 65 -0.75 -8.30 11.80
N ALA A 66 -1.03 -7.60 12.90
CA ALA A 66 -1.68 -6.30 12.89
C ALA A 66 -0.73 -5.19 12.36
N ARG A 67 0.56 -5.26 12.72
CA ARG A 67 1.60 -4.38 12.16
C ARG A 67 1.84 -4.67 10.68
N ARG A 68 1.82 -5.95 10.28
CA ARG A 68 1.92 -6.34 8.86
C ARG A 68 0.73 -5.83 8.04
N GLU A 69 -0.47 -5.93 8.58
CA GLU A 69 -1.68 -5.41 7.96
C GLU A 69 -1.62 -3.89 7.78
N ALA A 70 -1.24 -3.14 8.82
CA ALA A 70 -1.05 -1.69 8.71
C ALA A 70 -0.04 -1.29 7.62
N PHE A 71 1.06 -2.03 7.49
CA PHE A 71 2.03 -1.83 6.41
C PHE A 71 1.41 -2.12 5.03
N ASN A 72 0.75 -3.27 4.88
CA ASN A 72 0.16 -3.71 3.62
C ASN A 72 -0.95 -2.77 3.15
N ASP A 73 -1.80 -2.29 4.06
CA ASP A 73 -2.89 -1.36 3.75
C ASP A 73 -2.36 -0.02 3.27
N ALA A 74 -1.34 0.53 3.96
CA ALA A 74 -0.71 1.78 3.55
C ALA A 74 -0.01 1.65 2.19
N PHE A 75 0.66 0.52 1.95
CA PHE A 75 1.25 0.20 0.66
C PHE A 75 0.17 0.16 -0.44
N ALA A 76 -0.87 -0.65 -0.26
CA ALA A 76 -1.93 -0.83 -1.25
C ALA A 76 -2.68 0.47 -1.55
N ARG A 77 -2.96 1.27 -0.51
CA ARG A 77 -3.60 2.58 -0.67
C ARG A 77 -2.76 3.51 -1.52
N GLN A 78 -1.45 3.57 -1.29
CA GLN A 78 -0.58 4.47 -2.05
C GLN A 78 -0.54 4.08 -3.53
N ILE A 79 -0.52 2.78 -3.83
CA ILE A 79 -0.65 2.28 -5.21
C ILE A 79 -1.99 2.71 -5.81
N ALA A 80 -3.10 2.49 -5.10
CA ALA A 80 -4.43 2.87 -5.57
C ALA A 80 -4.55 4.39 -5.83
N VAL A 81 -3.98 5.22 -4.95
CA VAL A 81 -3.92 6.68 -5.14
C VAL A 81 -3.12 7.05 -6.38
N SER A 82 -1.99 6.39 -6.63
CA SER A 82 -1.18 6.63 -7.83
C SER A 82 -1.93 6.28 -9.11
N ILE A 83 -2.57 5.10 -9.16
CA ILE A 83 -3.39 4.67 -10.29
C ILE A 83 -4.52 5.68 -10.54
N ALA A 84 -5.28 6.04 -9.49
CA ALA A 84 -6.38 6.99 -9.60
C ALA A 84 -5.93 8.40 -10.07
N ARG A 85 -4.69 8.81 -9.77
CA ARG A 85 -4.12 10.07 -10.28
C ARG A 85 -3.75 9.96 -11.77
N GLN A 86 -3.10 8.86 -12.16
CA GLN A 86 -2.72 8.63 -13.56
C GLN A 86 -3.95 8.53 -14.47
N SER A 87 -4.97 7.76 -14.10
CA SER A 87 -6.19 7.62 -14.91
C SER A 87 -6.93 8.95 -15.10
N ARG A 88 -6.98 9.82 -14.08
CA ARG A 88 -7.56 11.16 -14.22
C ARG A 88 -6.78 12.06 -15.17
N SER A 89 -5.46 11.91 -15.19
CA SER A 89 -4.56 12.65 -16.06
C SER A 89 -4.74 12.29 -17.53
N GLU A 90 -4.97 11.00 -17.81
CA GLU A 90 -5.20 10.49 -19.17
C GLU A 90 -6.55 10.96 -19.75
N VAL A 91 -7.60 10.96 -18.94
CA VAL A 91 -8.94 11.45 -19.36
C VAL A 91 -8.91 12.94 -19.69
N ALA A 92 -8.18 13.75 -18.91
CA ALA A 92 -8.06 15.20 -19.15
C ALA A 92 -7.24 15.56 -20.41
N ARG A 93 -6.42 14.64 -20.93
CA ARG A 93 -5.60 14.87 -22.14
C ARG A 93 -6.29 14.45 -23.45
N HIS A 94 -7.37 13.68 -23.37
CA HIS A 94 -8.08 13.13 -24.53
C HIS A 94 -9.54 13.64 -24.65
N GLY A 95 -9.93 14.64 -23.87
CA GLY A 95 -11.19 15.37 -23.99
C GLY A 95 -10.94 16.80 -24.43
#